data_AF-A0A3A0FSC2-F1
#
_entry.id   AF-A0A3A0FSC2-F1
#
_cell.length_a   1.000
_cell.length_b   1.000
_cell.length_c   1.000
_cell.angle_alpha   90.00
_cell.angle_beta   90.00
_cell.angle_gamma   90.00
#
_symmetry.space_group_name_H-M   'P 1'
#
loop_
_entity.id
_entity.type
_entity.pdbx_description
1 polymer ?
#
loop_
_entity_poly.entity_id
_entity_poly.type
_entity_poly.pdbx_seq_one_letter_code
_entity_poly.pdbx_strand_id
1 'polypeptide(L)'
;MQAESRSNLKHYAVLLMLLVIAAGLRFWNLEGAKFLSPDEYRALYQSKFHTPLFSLLYAVPKMLWGPSEESIIRFTAALGILSLLLVYVLAAKIWSARAALLSAALLSCSATHVFFSRSGYPAILLSVLFLAAVTLLLRGIDSERRLSLILSAIVLAASPLVYLPAYALLPAMLLSLGFYCYNQNKPTSLALGYALYLILFSLLWWGFSVYAETGAL
;
A
#
# COMPACT_ATOMS: atom_id res chain seq x y z
N MET A 1 27.21 -8.93 -21.77
CA MET A 1 25.75 -9.13 -22.00
C MET A 1 25.20 -10.48 -21.54
N GLN A 2 25.74 -11.64 -21.94
CA GLN A 2 25.15 -12.95 -21.57
C GLN A 2 25.18 -13.29 -20.05
N ALA A 3 26.25 -12.92 -19.34
CA ALA A 3 26.38 -13.20 -17.90
C ALA A 3 25.36 -12.41 -17.04
N GLU A 4 25.10 -11.16 -17.43
CA GLU A 4 24.19 -10.25 -16.74
C GLU A 4 22.72 -10.67 -16.92
N SER A 5 22.36 -11.12 -18.13
CA SER A 5 21.05 -11.72 -18.42
C SER A 5 20.77 -12.97 -17.56
N ARG A 6 21.75 -13.87 -17.41
CA ARG A 6 21.61 -15.07 -16.56
C ARG A 6 21.48 -14.73 -15.08
N SER A 7 22.15 -13.69 -14.60
CA SER A 7 22.02 -13.21 -13.21
C SER A 7 20.60 -12.73 -12.93
N ASN A 8 20.03 -11.92 -13.83
CA ASN A 8 18.67 -11.39 -13.67
C ASN A 8 17.61 -12.51 -13.66
N LEU A 9 17.76 -13.52 -14.52
CA LEU A 9 16.84 -14.67 -14.55
C LEU A 9 16.76 -15.38 -13.19
N LYS A 10 17.90 -15.58 -12.51
CA LYS A 10 17.94 -16.19 -11.18
C LYS A 10 17.16 -15.36 -10.14
N HIS A 11 17.32 -14.04 -10.15
CA HIS A 11 16.60 -13.16 -9.22
C HIS A 11 15.09 -13.23 -9.45
N TYR A 12 14.64 -13.20 -10.70
CA TYR A 12 13.21 -13.31 -11.01
C TYR A 12 12.65 -14.69 -10.67
N ALA A 13 13.41 -15.76 -10.86
CA ALA A 13 12.99 -17.10 -10.45
C ALA A 13 12.80 -17.21 -8.93
N VAL A 14 13.71 -16.62 -8.14
CA VAL A 14 13.58 -16.59 -6.67
C VAL A 14 12.39 -15.73 -6.26
N LEU A 15 12.21 -14.54 -6.85
CA LEU A 15 11.05 -13.71 -6.58
C LEU A 15 9.75 -14.44 -6.90
N LEU A 16 9.66 -15.11 -8.04
CA LEU A 16 8.49 -15.90 -8.43
C LEU A 16 8.21 -17.01 -7.40
N MET A 17 9.24 -17.73 -6.97
CA MET A 17 9.11 -18.75 -5.91
C MET A 17 8.55 -18.14 -4.62
N LEU A 18 9.06 -16.97 -4.19
CA LEU A 18 8.55 -16.27 -3.01
C LEU A 18 7.08 -15.85 -3.17
N LEU A 19 6.67 -15.41 -4.36
CA LEU A 19 5.29 -15.04 -4.63
C LEU A 19 4.36 -16.27 -4.61
N VAL A 20 4.82 -17.42 -5.11
CA VAL A 20 4.07 -18.69 -5.03
C VAL A 20 3.90 -19.13 -3.58
N ILE A 21 4.98 -19.09 -2.79
CA ILE A 21 4.90 -19.40 -1.35
C ILE A 21 3.95 -18.44 -0.64
N ALA A 22 4.08 -17.13 -0.91
CA ALA A 22 3.22 -16.11 -0.34
C ALA A 22 1.74 -16.30 -0.72
N ALA A 23 1.47 -16.70 -1.96
CA ALA A 23 0.14 -17.04 -2.43
C ALA A 23 -0.41 -18.26 -1.71
N GLY A 24 0.38 -19.33 -1.57
CA GLY A 24 0.02 -20.49 -0.75
C GLY A 24 -0.37 -20.07 0.67
N LEU A 25 0.50 -19.33 1.37
CA LEU A 25 0.21 -18.88 2.74
C LEU A 25 -1.02 -17.97 2.85
N ARG A 26 -1.28 -17.11 1.85
CA ARG A 26 -2.38 -16.14 1.89
C ARG A 26 -3.70 -16.72 1.44
N PHE A 27 -3.72 -17.67 0.51
CA PHE A 27 -4.95 -18.29 -0.02
C PHE A 27 -5.26 -19.68 0.57
N TRP A 28 -4.37 -20.25 1.38
CA TRP A 28 -4.63 -21.53 2.02
C TRP A 28 -5.81 -21.46 2.99
N ASN A 29 -6.83 -22.30 2.84
CA ASN A 29 -7.95 -22.40 3.78
C ASN A 29 -8.55 -21.02 4.16
N LEU A 30 -9.02 -20.26 3.17
CA LEU A 30 -9.65 -18.96 3.42
C LEU A 30 -10.95 -19.06 4.20
N GLU A 31 -11.67 -20.18 4.09
CA GLU A 31 -12.90 -20.44 4.85
C GLU A 31 -12.66 -20.48 6.37
N GLY A 32 -11.49 -20.95 6.79
CA GLY A 32 -11.07 -20.92 8.20
C GLY A 32 -10.42 -19.61 8.64
N ALA A 33 -10.25 -18.64 7.74
CA ALA A 33 -9.69 -17.35 8.10
C ALA A 33 -10.74 -16.58 8.92
N LYS A 34 -10.36 -16.18 10.14
CA LYS A 34 -11.22 -15.31 10.93
C LYS A 34 -11.30 -13.97 10.22
N PHE A 35 -12.47 -13.70 9.65
CA PHE A 35 -12.87 -12.34 9.36
C PHE A 35 -12.86 -11.52 10.66
N LEU A 36 -12.80 -10.20 10.52
CA LEU A 36 -12.82 -9.25 11.64
C LEU A 36 -13.74 -9.70 12.77
N SER A 37 -13.35 -9.43 14.02
CA SER A 37 -14.29 -9.63 15.13
C SER A 37 -15.58 -8.84 14.87
N PRO A 38 -16.75 -9.28 15.37
CA PRO A 38 -18.01 -8.57 15.14
C PRO A 38 -17.95 -7.08 15.48
N ASP A 39 -17.15 -6.70 16.47
CA ASP A 39 -16.93 -5.31 16.86
C ASP A 39 -16.05 -4.55 15.86
N GLU A 40 -14.98 -5.16 15.35
CA GLU A 40 -14.17 -4.59 14.28
C GLU A 40 -14.94 -4.49 12.97
N TYR A 41 -15.75 -5.49 12.63
CA TYR A 41 -16.62 -5.43 11.46
C TYR A 41 -17.62 -4.28 11.59
N ARG A 42 -18.28 -4.15 12.75
CA ARG A 42 -19.17 -3.03 13.03
C ARG A 42 -18.44 -1.71 12.94
N ALA A 43 -17.27 -1.59 13.57
CA ALA A 43 -16.46 -0.37 13.54
C ALA A 43 -16.02 0.02 12.13
N LEU A 44 -15.63 -0.95 11.29
CA LEU A 44 -15.05 -0.68 9.97
C LEU A 44 -16.08 -0.59 8.85
N TYR A 45 -17.19 -1.33 8.93
CA TYR A 45 -18.17 -1.43 7.83
C TYR A 45 -19.56 -0.89 8.16
N GLN A 46 -19.93 -0.78 9.43
CA GLN A 46 -21.29 -0.34 9.83
C GLN A 46 -21.30 0.97 10.62
N SER A 47 -20.16 1.40 11.16
CA SER A 47 -20.08 2.65 11.91
C SER A 47 -20.05 3.86 10.98
N LYS A 48 -20.39 5.03 11.50
CA LYS A 48 -20.25 6.31 10.78
C LYS A 48 -18.78 6.69 10.51
N PHE A 49 -17.81 5.90 10.98
CA PHE A 49 -16.38 6.17 10.86
C PHE A 49 -15.71 5.42 9.71
N HIS A 50 -16.47 4.70 8.88
CA HIS A 50 -15.91 4.12 7.66
C HIS A 50 -15.55 5.25 6.68
N THR A 51 -14.34 5.21 6.16
CA THR A 51 -13.86 6.26 5.27
C THR A 51 -14.38 6.00 3.84
N PRO A 52 -14.76 7.05 3.08
CA PRO A 52 -15.51 6.87 1.82
C PRO A 52 -14.74 6.07 0.77
N LEU A 53 -13.42 6.24 0.70
CA LEU A 53 -12.59 5.52 -0.26
C LEU A 53 -12.39 4.05 0.13
N PHE A 54 -12.38 3.73 1.42
CA PHE A 54 -12.37 2.33 1.87
C PHE A 54 -13.60 1.58 1.36
N SER A 55 -14.80 2.12 1.57
CA SER A 55 -16.04 1.50 1.11
C SER A 55 -16.07 1.30 -0.40
N LEU A 56 -15.64 2.31 -1.16
CA LEU A 56 -15.57 2.23 -2.62
C LEU A 56 -14.62 1.11 -3.09
N LEU A 57 -13.41 1.04 -2.53
CA LEU A 57 -12.41 0.05 -2.92
C LEU A 57 -12.83 -1.37 -2.52
N TYR A 58 -13.53 -1.53 -1.40
CA TYR A 58 -14.06 -2.82 -0.95
C TYR A 58 -15.38 -3.22 -1.64
N ALA A 59 -16.00 -2.32 -2.42
CA ALA A 59 -17.10 -2.69 -3.30
C ALA A 59 -16.61 -3.49 -4.52
N VAL A 60 -15.41 -3.19 -5.03
CA VAL A 60 -14.81 -3.88 -6.18
C VAL A 60 -14.78 -5.40 -6.02
N PRO A 61 -14.24 -6.00 -4.94
CA PRO A 61 -14.24 -7.45 -4.81
C PRO A 61 -15.64 -8.05 -4.66
N LYS A 62 -16.60 -7.31 -4.11
CA LYS A 62 -18.00 -7.74 -4.06
C LYS A 62 -18.64 -7.81 -5.44
N MET A 63 -18.26 -6.90 -6.34
CA MET A 63 -18.70 -6.92 -7.73
C MET A 63 -18.07 -8.08 -8.52
N LEU A 64 -16.81 -8.42 -8.24
CA LEU A 64 -16.08 -9.46 -8.96
C LEU A 64 -16.41 -10.89 -8.50
N TRP A 65 -16.59 -11.10 -7.20
CA TRP A 65 -16.75 -12.43 -6.60
C TRP A 65 -18.06 -12.62 -5.82
N GLY A 66 -18.93 -11.61 -5.81
CA GLY A 66 -20.19 -11.62 -5.06
C GLY A 66 -20.08 -11.01 -3.66
N PRO A 67 -21.20 -10.64 -3.03
CA PRO A 67 -21.24 -9.92 -1.76
C PRO A 67 -21.02 -10.86 -0.55
N SER A 68 -19.82 -11.43 -0.43
CA SER A 68 -19.42 -12.29 0.69
C SER A 68 -18.20 -11.74 1.43
N GLU A 69 -18.00 -12.18 2.68
CA GLU A 69 -16.77 -11.89 3.45
C GLU A 69 -15.55 -12.51 2.76
N GLU A 70 -15.72 -13.69 2.17
CA GLU A 70 -14.67 -14.38 1.45
C GLU A 70 -14.14 -13.55 0.27
N SER A 71 -15.02 -12.86 -0.46
CA SER A 71 -14.62 -11.94 -1.55
C SER A 71 -13.67 -10.86 -1.05
N ILE A 72 -13.92 -10.32 0.14
CA ILE A 72 -13.07 -9.31 0.78
C ILE A 72 -11.73 -9.92 1.22
N ILE A 73 -11.76 -11.12 1.79
CA ILE A 73 -10.55 -11.83 2.23
C ILE A 73 -9.67 -12.17 1.03
N ARG A 74 -10.24 -12.66 -0.08
CA ARG A 74 -9.52 -12.92 -1.34
C ARG A 74 -8.85 -11.65 -1.88
N PHE A 75 -9.54 -10.52 -1.80
CA PHE A 75 -8.99 -9.22 -2.20
C PHE A 75 -7.81 -8.79 -1.33
N THR A 76 -7.97 -8.85 -0.01
CA THR A 76 -6.88 -8.51 0.92
C THR A 76 -5.70 -9.48 0.83
N ALA A 77 -5.95 -10.76 0.49
CA ALA A 77 -4.90 -11.75 0.22
C ALA A 77 -4.10 -11.38 -1.04
N ALA A 78 -4.79 -10.97 -2.10
CA ALA A 78 -4.14 -10.49 -3.33
C ALA A 78 -3.32 -9.21 -3.08
N LEU A 79 -3.87 -8.24 -2.33
CA LEU A 79 -3.14 -7.04 -1.91
C LEU A 79 -1.91 -7.40 -1.08
N GLY A 80 -2.02 -8.42 -0.23
CA GLY A 80 -0.90 -8.94 0.53
C GLY A 80 0.20 -9.58 -0.31
N ILE A 81 -0.07 -10.03 -1.55
CA ILE A 81 0.98 -10.46 -2.50
C ILE A 81 1.53 -9.24 -3.22
N LEU A 82 0.67 -8.31 -3.62
CA LEU A 82 1.08 -7.08 -4.28
C LEU A 82 2.04 -6.25 -3.41
N SER A 83 1.87 -6.23 -2.09
CA SER A 83 2.79 -5.55 -1.17
C SER A 83 4.20 -6.15 -1.22
N LEU A 84 4.36 -7.47 -1.41
CA LEU A 84 5.68 -8.11 -1.56
C LEU A 84 6.38 -7.64 -2.85
N LEU A 85 5.64 -7.54 -3.95
CA LEU A 85 6.16 -7.01 -5.21
C LEU A 85 6.63 -5.57 -5.04
N LEU A 86 5.82 -4.73 -4.38
CA LEU A 86 6.17 -3.34 -4.16
C LEU A 86 7.37 -3.19 -3.20
N VAL A 87 7.45 -4.00 -2.14
CA VAL A 87 8.63 -4.04 -1.26
C VAL A 87 9.87 -4.45 -2.03
N TYR A 88 9.79 -5.47 -2.88
CA TYR A 88 10.91 -5.87 -3.74
C TYR A 88 11.36 -4.71 -4.63
N VAL A 89 10.44 -4.07 -5.35
CA VAL A 89 10.75 -2.95 -6.24
C VAL A 89 11.40 -1.80 -5.46
N LEU A 90 10.84 -1.45 -4.30
CA LEU A 90 11.32 -0.35 -3.48
C LEU A 90 12.71 -0.65 -2.90
N ALA A 91 12.92 -1.83 -2.32
CA ALA A 91 14.20 -2.21 -1.73
C ALA A 91 15.29 -2.41 -2.79
N ALA A 92 14.94 -2.91 -3.99
CA ALA A 92 15.88 -3.04 -5.10
C ALA A 92 16.37 -1.67 -5.58
N LYS A 93 15.49 -0.67 -5.50
CA LYS A 93 15.79 0.70 -5.87
C LYS A 93 16.65 1.43 -4.83
N ILE A 94 16.36 1.25 -3.55
CA ILE A 94 17.08 1.95 -2.46
C ILE A 94 18.44 1.30 -2.19
N TRP A 95 18.50 -0.04 -2.22
CA TRP A 95 19.70 -0.79 -1.85
C TRP A 95 20.21 -1.67 -3.00
N SER A 96 19.68 -2.88 -3.13
CA SER A 96 20.14 -3.86 -4.12
C SER A 96 19.12 -4.98 -4.34
N ALA A 97 19.26 -5.74 -5.43
CA ALA A 97 18.40 -6.88 -5.72
C ALA A 97 18.43 -7.97 -4.63
N ARG A 98 19.59 -8.17 -3.98
CA ARG A 98 19.71 -9.14 -2.87
C ARG A 98 18.95 -8.68 -1.63
N ALA A 99 19.09 -7.40 -1.28
CA ALA A 99 18.33 -6.80 -0.18
C ALA A 99 16.83 -6.88 -0.46
N ALA A 100 16.42 -6.64 -1.71
CA ALA A 100 15.03 -6.77 -2.13
C ALA A 100 14.45 -8.18 -1.97
N LEU A 101 15.18 -9.20 -2.40
CA LEU A 101 14.78 -10.60 -2.20
C LEU A 101 14.67 -10.94 -0.72
N LEU A 102 15.62 -10.50 0.10
CA LEU A 102 15.59 -10.71 1.54
C LEU A 102 14.37 -10.02 2.19
N SER A 103 14.11 -8.76 1.85
CA SER A 103 12.94 -8.03 2.35
C SER A 103 11.62 -8.71 1.94
N ALA A 104 11.51 -9.16 0.69
CA ALA A 104 10.34 -9.88 0.20
C ALA A 104 10.16 -11.23 0.91
N ALA A 105 11.25 -11.97 1.18
CA ALA A 105 11.22 -13.24 1.89
C ALA A 105 10.82 -13.08 3.36
N LEU A 106 11.35 -12.07 4.04
CA LEU A 106 10.98 -11.76 5.43
C LEU A 106 9.50 -11.36 5.51
N LEU A 107 9.02 -10.54 4.57
CA LEU A 107 7.62 -10.11 4.55
C LEU A 107 6.67 -11.25 4.13
N SER A 108 7.10 -12.16 3.24
CA SER A 108 6.27 -13.30 2.82
C SER A 108 5.91 -14.22 3.98
N CYS A 109 6.85 -14.40 4.91
CA CYS A 109 6.73 -15.28 6.07
C CYS A 109 6.33 -14.55 7.37
N SER A 110 6.13 -13.23 7.33
CA SER A 110 5.71 -12.46 8.50
C SER A 110 4.30 -12.86 8.93
N ALA A 111 4.17 -13.45 10.12
CA ALA A 111 2.90 -13.91 10.67
C ALA A 111 1.87 -12.77 10.74
N THR A 112 2.28 -11.59 11.19
CA THR A 112 1.42 -10.40 11.26
C THR A 112 0.95 -9.96 9.87
N HIS A 113 1.84 -9.94 8.89
CA HIS A 113 1.47 -9.55 7.53
C HIS A 113 0.53 -10.58 6.89
N VAL A 114 0.79 -11.88 7.07
CA VAL A 114 -0.10 -12.96 6.60
C VAL A 114 -1.46 -12.87 7.27
N PHE A 115 -1.52 -12.62 8.58
CA PHE A 115 -2.77 -12.43 9.32
C PHE A 115 -3.61 -11.28 8.74
N PHE A 116 -3.02 -10.08 8.58
CA PHE A 116 -3.74 -8.94 8.02
C PHE A 116 -4.13 -9.12 6.54
N SER A 117 -3.32 -9.85 5.77
CA SER A 117 -3.66 -10.20 4.39
C SER A 117 -4.84 -11.18 4.32
N ARG A 118 -5.23 -11.82 5.41
CA ARG A 118 -6.26 -12.88 5.44
C ARG A 118 -7.51 -12.50 6.24
N SER A 119 -7.62 -11.27 6.72
CA SER A 119 -8.70 -10.87 7.63
C SER A 119 -9.69 -9.86 7.04
N GLY A 120 -9.47 -9.40 5.81
CA GLY A 120 -10.26 -8.29 5.25
C GLY A 120 -9.91 -6.93 5.87
N TYR A 121 -8.84 -6.86 6.66
CA TYR A 121 -8.50 -5.66 7.43
C TYR A 121 -7.87 -4.56 6.54
N PRO A 122 -8.28 -3.29 6.67
CA PRO A 122 -7.84 -2.18 5.82
C PRO A 122 -6.33 -1.89 5.84
N ALA A 123 -5.63 -2.27 6.91
CA ALA A 123 -4.19 -2.05 7.05
C ALA A 123 -3.36 -2.63 5.89
N ILE A 124 -3.81 -3.73 5.25
CA ILE A 124 -3.09 -4.28 4.10
C ILE A 124 -3.20 -3.38 2.87
N LEU A 125 -4.38 -2.77 2.66
CA LEU A 125 -4.60 -1.82 1.57
C LEU A 125 -3.81 -0.54 1.82
N LEU A 126 -3.78 -0.05 3.07
CA LEU A 126 -2.91 1.07 3.44
C LEU A 126 -1.45 0.74 3.11
N SER A 127 -0.97 -0.44 3.47
CA SER A 127 0.41 -0.88 3.20
C SER A 127 0.75 -0.83 1.70
N VAL A 128 -0.16 -1.34 0.84
CA VAL A 128 0.01 -1.29 -0.61
C VAL A 128 0.03 0.14 -1.13
N LEU A 129 -0.92 0.98 -0.71
CA LEU A 129 -0.98 2.38 -1.15
C LEU A 129 0.28 3.14 -0.74
N PHE A 130 0.78 2.90 0.47
CA PHE A 130 1.97 3.55 0.97
C PHE A 130 3.22 3.14 0.19
N LEU A 131 3.40 1.84 -0.04
CA LEU A 131 4.52 1.33 -0.83
C LEU A 131 4.46 1.84 -2.28
N ALA A 132 3.27 1.88 -2.88
CA ALA A 132 3.06 2.40 -4.22
C ALA A 132 3.38 3.90 -4.30
N ALA A 133 2.88 4.69 -3.35
CA ALA A 133 3.18 6.10 -3.22
C ALA A 133 4.69 6.37 -3.13
N VAL A 134 5.38 5.75 -2.19
CA VAL A 134 6.83 5.94 -2.00
C VAL A 134 7.59 5.54 -3.26
N THR A 135 7.21 4.42 -3.89
CA THR A 135 7.83 3.96 -5.15
C THR A 135 7.65 4.97 -6.28
N LEU A 136 6.43 5.51 -6.45
CA LEU A 136 6.13 6.54 -7.44
C LEU A 136 6.87 7.84 -7.14
N LEU A 137 6.94 8.25 -5.87
CA LEU A 137 7.65 9.45 -5.45
C LEU A 137 9.13 9.38 -5.82
N LEU A 138 9.80 8.30 -5.39
CA LEU A 138 11.22 8.09 -5.70
C LEU A 138 11.45 8.02 -7.21
N ARG A 139 10.52 7.42 -7.96
CA ARG A 139 10.59 7.43 -9.44
C ARG A 139 10.46 8.85 -10.00
N GLY A 140 9.53 9.65 -9.49
CA GLY A 140 9.34 11.04 -9.89
C GLY A 140 10.55 11.91 -9.57
N ILE A 141 11.18 11.72 -8.42
CA ILE A 141 12.41 12.43 -8.01
C ILE A 141 13.59 12.03 -8.90
N ASP A 142 13.75 10.74 -9.20
CA ASP A 142 14.92 10.28 -9.95
C ASP A 142 14.86 10.58 -11.44
N SER A 143 13.66 10.54 -12.01
CA SER A 143 13.45 10.77 -13.44
C SER A 143 12.87 12.14 -13.77
N GLU A 144 12.70 13.00 -12.77
CA GLU A 144 12.03 14.32 -12.85
C GLU A 144 10.64 14.26 -13.51
N ARG A 145 10.00 13.08 -13.47
CA ARG A 145 8.69 12.84 -14.09
C ARG A 145 7.60 13.38 -13.20
N ARG A 146 7.06 14.55 -13.57
CA ARG A 146 5.93 15.21 -12.90
C ARG A 146 4.73 14.29 -12.69
N LEU A 147 4.40 13.44 -13.67
CA LEU A 147 3.28 12.50 -13.53
C LEU A 147 3.48 11.55 -12.35
N SER A 148 4.70 11.03 -12.12
CA SER A 148 4.98 10.15 -10.98
C SER A 148 4.88 10.89 -9.64
N LEU A 149 5.28 12.17 -9.59
CA LEU A 149 5.11 13.02 -8.40
C LEU A 149 3.62 13.27 -8.11
N ILE A 150 2.83 13.62 -9.13
CA ILE A 150 1.39 13.85 -9.00
C ILE A 150 0.67 12.58 -8.54
N LEU A 151 0.93 11.44 -9.19
CA LEU A 151 0.33 10.16 -8.80
C LEU A 151 0.72 9.76 -7.38
N SER A 152 1.99 9.97 -7.00
CA SER A 152 2.39 9.74 -5.61
C SER A 152 1.62 10.62 -4.63
N ALA A 153 1.47 11.92 -4.91
CA ALA A 153 0.78 12.85 -4.03
C ALA A 153 -0.70 12.48 -3.89
N ILE A 154 -1.36 12.08 -4.99
CA ILE A 154 -2.75 11.58 -4.99
C ILE A 154 -2.86 10.33 -4.10
N VAL A 155 -2.00 9.33 -4.31
CA VAL A 155 -2.05 8.08 -3.54
C VAL A 155 -1.79 8.32 -2.05
N LEU A 156 -0.83 9.19 -1.69
CA LEU A 156 -0.57 9.56 -0.30
C LEU A 156 -1.74 10.29 0.33
N ALA A 157 -2.29 11.29 -0.34
CA ALA A 157 -3.40 12.08 0.16
C ALA A 157 -4.69 11.23 0.30
N ALA A 158 -4.86 10.21 -0.54
CA ALA A 158 -5.95 9.25 -0.46
C ALA A 158 -5.82 8.24 0.69
N SER A 159 -4.60 8.00 1.19
CA SER A 159 -4.35 6.95 2.19
C SER A 159 -5.11 7.10 3.53
N PRO A 160 -5.32 8.30 4.10
CA PRO A 160 -6.14 8.48 5.30
C PRO A 160 -7.64 8.26 5.05
N LEU A 161 -8.09 8.43 3.80
CA LEU A 161 -9.45 8.09 3.37
C LEU A 161 -9.65 6.58 3.21
N VAL A 162 -8.60 5.77 3.41
CA VAL A 162 -8.70 4.31 3.44
C VAL A 162 -8.56 3.78 4.87
N TYR A 163 -7.66 4.36 5.66
CA TYR A 163 -7.42 3.91 7.02
C TYR A 163 -6.85 5.04 7.87
N LEU A 164 -7.61 5.45 8.91
CA LEU A 164 -7.28 6.60 9.76
C LEU A 164 -5.85 6.57 10.35
N PRO A 165 -5.29 5.42 10.77
CA PRO A 165 -3.90 5.38 11.24
C PRO A 165 -2.84 5.89 10.25
N ALA A 166 -3.18 6.07 8.97
CA ALA A 166 -2.31 6.74 8.00
C ALA A 166 -1.89 8.15 8.45
N TYR A 167 -2.71 8.88 9.23
CA TYR A 167 -2.36 10.21 9.74
C TYR A 167 -1.09 10.21 10.59
N ALA A 168 -0.82 9.14 11.34
CA ALA A 168 0.40 9.01 12.14
C ALA A 168 1.63 8.63 11.29
N LEU A 169 1.42 7.86 10.22
CA LEU A 169 2.48 7.35 9.34
C LEU A 169 2.99 8.42 8.37
N LEU A 170 2.11 9.31 7.89
CA LEU A 170 2.44 10.30 6.87
C LEU A 170 3.57 11.26 7.30
N PRO A 171 3.55 11.88 8.50
CA PRO A 171 4.63 12.75 8.93
C PRO A 171 5.99 12.06 8.99
N ALA A 172 6.05 10.86 9.56
CA ALA A 172 7.28 10.09 9.69
C ALA A 172 7.88 9.74 8.31
N MET A 173 7.03 9.36 7.36
CA MET A 173 7.45 9.05 6.01
C MET A 173 7.89 10.30 5.25
N LEU A 174 7.15 11.40 5.34
CA LEU A 174 7.55 12.66 4.73
C LEU A 174 8.94 13.04 5.26
N LEU A 175 9.14 13.12 6.58
CA LEU A 175 10.44 13.45 7.17
C LEU A 175 11.57 12.52 6.68
N SER A 176 11.34 11.21 6.65
CA SER A 176 12.32 10.22 6.18
C SER A 176 12.72 10.44 4.71
N LEU A 177 11.73 10.72 3.85
CA LEU A 177 11.96 11.05 2.44
C LEU A 177 12.64 12.40 2.26
N GLY A 178 12.35 13.35 3.14
CA GLY A 178 12.98 14.67 3.12
C GLY A 178 14.46 14.57 3.38
N PHE A 179 14.83 13.79 4.40
CA PHE A 179 16.21 13.48 4.71
C PHE A 179 16.91 12.75 3.56
N TYR A 180 16.27 11.74 2.96
CA TYR A 180 16.82 11.04 1.80
C TYR A 180 17.09 11.97 0.61
N CYS A 181 16.12 12.82 0.23
CA CYS A 181 16.27 13.73 -0.90
C CYS A 181 17.26 14.87 -0.65
N TYR A 182 17.33 15.35 0.59
CA TYR A 182 18.34 16.32 1.01
C TYR A 182 19.75 15.76 0.79
N ASN A 183 19.99 14.52 1.24
CA ASN A 183 21.28 13.85 1.05
C ASN A 183 21.62 13.58 -0.42
N GLN A 184 20.61 13.47 -1.29
CA GLN A 184 20.78 13.25 -2.72
C GLN A 184 20.87 14.56 -3.54
N ASN A 185 20.93 15.73 -2.89
CA ASN A 185 20.92 17.05 -3.53
C ASN A 185 19.72 17.29 -4.49
N LYS A 186 18.54 16.75 -4.15
CA LYS A 186 17.30 16.94 -4.93
C LYS A 186 16.19 17.70 -4.18
N PRO A 187 16.47 18.89 -3.59
CA PRO A 187 15.50 19.58 -2.73
C PRO A 187 14.28 20.12 -3.50
N THR A 188 14.44 20.55 -4.75
CA THR A 188 13.34 21.19 -5.52
C THR A 188 12.24 20.20 -5.88
N SER A 189 12.59 19.00 -6.35
CA SER A 189 11.63 17.94 -6.68
C SER A 189 10.89 17.41 -5.44
N LEU A 190 11.58 17.37 -4.30
CA LEU A 190 10.98 17.05 -3.01
C LEU A 190 9.98 18.13 -2.59
N ALA A 191 10.37 19.41 -2.64
CA ALA A 191 9.52 20.54 -2.28
C ALA A 191 8.24 20.55 -3.13
N LEU A 192 8.34 20.27 -4.43
CA LEU A 192 7.18 20.14 -5.30
C LEU A 192 6.28 18.96 -4.89
N GLY A 193 6.85 17.79 -4.59
CA GLY A 193 6.10 16.63 -4.12
C GLY A 193 5.36 16.91 -2.80
N TYR A 194 6.01 17.58 -1.86
CA TYR A 194 5.38 17.99 -0.60
C TYR A 194 4.29 19.03 -0.80
N ALA A 195 4.52 20.04 -1.65
CA ALA A 195 3.51 21.05 -1.95
C ALA A 195 2.25 20.40 -2.54
N LEU A 196 2.42 19.49 -3.52
CA LEU A 196 1.31 18.74 -4.10
C LEU A 196 0.59 17.89 -3.05
N TYR A 197 1.33 17.20 -2.17
CA TYR A 197 0.73 16.44 -1.08
C TYR A 197 -0.08 17.35 -0.14
N LEU A 198 0.48 18.46 0.33
CA LEU A 198 -0.19 19.37 1.27
C LEU A 198 -1.47 19.96 0.67
N ILE A 199 -1.43 20.35 -0.62
CA ILE A 199 -2.60 20.84 -1.34
C ILE A 199 -3.67 19.75 -1.42
N LEU A 200 -3.31 18.57 -1.92
CA LEU A 200 -4.28 17.48 -2.10
C LEU A 200 -4.83 16.98 -0.77
N PHE A 201 -3.98 16.86 0.25
CA PHE A 201 -4.38 16.49 1.60
C PHE A 201 -5.35 17.52 2.18
N SER A 202 -5.07 18.81 2.03
CA SER A 202 -5.96 19.88 2.52
C SER A 202 -7.32 19.83 1.83
N LEU A 203 -7.34 19.61 0.51
CA LEU A 203 -8.57 19.49 -0.28
C LEU A 203 -9.39 18.26 0.14
N LEU A 204 -8.74 17.10 0.29
CA LEU A 204 -9.40 15.87 0.71
C LEU A 204 -9.89 15.95 2.15
N TRP A 205 -9.12 16.58 3.05
CA TRP A 205 -9.52 16.80 4.43
C TRP A 205 -10.71 17.74 4.53
N TRP A 206 -10.69 18.85 3.79
CA TRP A 206 -11.82 19.77 3.72
C TRP A 206 -13.08 19.09 3.15
N GLY A 207 -12.92 18.30 2.08
CA GLY A 207 -14.04 17.51 1.53
C GLY A 207 -14.59 16.51 2.55
N PHE A 208 -13.71 15.83 3.29
CA PHE A 208 -14.10 14.92 4.36
C PHE A 208 -14.79 15.64 5.52
N SER A 209 -14.32 16.81 5.95
CA SER A 209 -14.94 17.57 7.05
C SER A 209 -16.33 18.06 6.67
N VAL A 210 -16.51 18.59 5.45
CA VAL A 210 -17.83 19.00 4.93
C VAL A 210 -18.77 17.79 4.83
N TYR A 211 -18.28 16.64 4.34
CA TYR A 211 -19.08 15.41 4.29
C TYR A 211 -19.48 14.93 5.69
N ALA A 212 -18.59 15.00 6.67
CA ALA A 212 -18.87 14.62 8.05
C ALA A 212 -19.91 15.54 8.72
N GLU A 213 -19.86 16.84 8.45
CA GLU A 213 -20.78 17.84 9.01
C GLU A 213 -22.20 17.74 8.42
N THR A 214 -22.34 17.38 7.15
CA THR A 214 -23.65 17.32 6.46
C THR A 214 -24.52 16.13 6.85
N GLY A 215 -24.02 15.21 7.67
CA GLY A 215 -24.83 14.12 8.23
C GLY A 215 -25.42 13.16 7.19
N ALA A 216 -24.84 13.08 5.99
CA ALA A 216 -25.23 12.16 4.92
C ALA A 216 -24.87 10.68 5.21
N LEU A 217 -25.06 10.26 6.48
CA LEU A 217 -24.89 8.92 7.05
C LEU A 217 -26.04 8.58 8.00
#